data_AF-A0A914JE57-F1
#
_entry.id   AF-A0A914JE57-F1
#
_cell.length_a   1.000
_cell.length_b   1.000
_cell.length_c   1.000
_cell.angle_alpha   90.00
_cell.angle_beta   90.00
_cell.angle_gamma   90.00
#
_symmetry.space_group_name_H-M   'P 1'
#
loop_
_entity.id
_entity.type
_entity.pdbx_description
1 polymer ?
#
loop_
_entity_poly.entity_id
_entity_poly.type
_entity_poly.pdbx_seq_one_letter_code
_entity_poly.pdbx_strand_id
1 'polypeptide(L)'
;MRVLRRDTGKSFVQQIQDGFFHLIGKNLQLLNSAYVTTSGHCYGRDLNKHPVQLEPVLEKNSTARNVTIIKDLEKNKIYHFCADDLGNHEFLFSYRQFVKVESESTTAKLYFPLFIQIPLVAILAVSSALFSGLNIGLMSLSVSSLELIIKHDERQRKYAQNILPLRKNGNLLLCTILIGNTFVNNCQTLLLSNLFNNLQLEAHLMMLLSIITPSAIIVVIGEILPQALCCRYGLIVGSKTRYITIFMIVVTFVVSYPMSKILDWLIGVEGPESFDKEMLTHIVEMNAEAGKGLSKATANLLVRALKYNEKVTVRRIMTPIEK
;
A
#
# COMPACT_ATOMS: atom_id res chain seq x y z
N MET A 1 -33.13 1.26 13.11
CA MET A 1 -34.31 1.08 13.99
C MET A 1 -35.49 0.61 13.14
N ARG A 2 -36.04 -0.59 13.41
CA ARG A 2 -37.35 -0.98 12.87
C ARG A 2 -38.40 -0.80 13.95
N VAL A 3 -39.41 0.02 13.68
CA VAL A 3 -40.51 0.30 14.61
C VAL A 3 -41.63 -0.72 14.34
N LEU A 4 -42.03 -1.48 15.37
CA LEU A 4 -43.16 -2.39 15.32
C LEU A 4 -44.40 -1.72 15.93
N ARG A 5 -45.53 -1.77 15.23
CA ARG A 5 -46.81 -1.22 15.72
C ARG A 5 -47.87 -2.31 15.89
N ARG A 6 -48.37 -2.37 17.14
CA ARG A 6 -49.74 -2.56 17.65
C ARG A 6 -50.53 -3.84 17.32
N ASP A 7 -50.87 -4.55 18.40
CA ASP A 7 -52.28 -4.88 18.69
C ASP A 7 -52.67 -4.70 20.18
N THR A 8 -51.73 -4.58 21.13
CA THR A 8 -52.06 -4.47 22.58
C THR A 8 -51.45 -3.27 23.30
N GLY A 9 -51.08 -2.20 22.58
CA GLY A 9 -50.56 -0.96 23.19
C GLY A 9 -49.11 -1.00 23.70
N LYS A 10 -48.42 -2.15 23.61
CA LYS A 10 -46.99 -2.30 23.90
C LYS A 10 -46.19 -2.26 22.59
N SER A 11 -45.25 -1.33 22.46
CA SER A 11 -44.40 -1.14 21.27
C SER A 11 -42.95 -1.42 21.62
N PHE A 12 -42.24 -2.20 20.81
CA PHE A 12 -40.84 -2.61 21.05
C PHE A 12 -39.93 -2.02 19.97
N VAL A 13 -38.77 -1.48 20.36
CA VAL A 13 -37.69 -1.09 19.43
C VAL A 13 -36.44 -1.86 19.80
N GLN A 14 -35.87 -2.54 18.80
CA GLN A 14 -34.63 -3.30 18.90
C GLN A 14 -33.48 -2.49 18.30
N GLN A 15 -32.40 -2.35 19.08
CA GLN A 15 -31.09 -1.90 18.61
C GLN A 15 -30.08 -3.00 18.92
N ILE A 16 -29.37 -3.45 17.89
CA ILE A 16 -28.31 -4.45 18.01
C ILE A 16 -27.00 -3.67 18.09
N GLN A 17 -26.31 -3.75 19.21
CA GLN A 17 -24.91 -3.36 19.38
C GLN A 17 -24.25 -4.46 20.21
N ASP A 18 -23.08 -4.94 19.75
CA ASP A 18 -22.20 -5.86 20.49
C ASP A 18 -22.86 -7.14 21.02
N GLY A 19 -23.81 -7.72 20.28
CA GLY A 19 -24.50 -8.96 20.68
C GLY A 19 -25.59 -8.78 21.75
N PHE A 20 -25.89 -7.55 22.15
CA PHE A 20 -26.97 -7.23 23.09
C PHE A 20 -28.26 -6.82 22.38
N PHE A 21 -29.39 -7.19 22.98
CA PHE A 21 -30.72 -6.80 22.51
C PHE A 21 -31.31 -5.77 23.49
N HIS A 22 -31.45 -4.53 23.04
CA HIS A 22 -32.20 -3.53 23.81
C HIS A 22 -33.68 -3.64 23.47
N LEU A 23 -34.53 -3.83 24.48
CA LEU A 23 -35.99 -3.83 24.34
C LEU A 23 -36.55 -2.53 24.92
N ILE A 24 -37.06 -1.68 24.04
CA ILE A 24 -37.64 -0.37 24.43
C ILE A 24 -39.15 -0.40 24.20
N GLY A 25 -39.95 -0.27 25.27
CA GLY A 25 -41.41 -0.27 25.24
C GLY A 25 -42.12 0.14 26.54
N LYS A 26 -43.43 0.42 26.46
CA LYS A 26 -44.26 0.78 27.63
C LYS A 26 -44.73 -0.46 28.39
N ASN A 27 -44.84 -0.37 29.72
CA ASN A 27 -45.28 -1.45 30.61
C ASN A 27 -44.43 -2.74 30.57
N LEU A 28 -43.13 -2.62 30.28
CA LEU A 28 -42.14 -3.70 30.34
C LEU A 28 -41.94 -4.30 31.75
N GLN A 29 -42.44 -3.61 32.79
CA GLN A 29 -42.37 -4.06 34.18
C GLN A 29 -43.27 -5.27 34.48
N LEU A 30 -44.27 -5.54 33.63
CA LEU A 30 -45.25 -6.62 33.78
C LEU A 30 -44.81 -7.95 33.13
N LEU A 31 -43.61 -7.99 32.53
CA LEU A 31 -43.05 -9.20 31.93
C LEU A 31 -42.38 -10.06 33.00
N ASN A 32 -42.81 -11.32 33.10
CA ASN A 32 -42.30 -12.27 34.10
C ASN A 32 -41.10 -13.06 33.59
N SER A 33 -41.22 -13.61 32.38
CA SER A 33 -40.17 -14.37 31.72
C SER A 33 -40.18 -14.11 30.22
N ALA A 34 -39.00 -14.20 29.61
CA ALA A 34 -38.83 -14.11 28.18
C ALA A 34 -37.87 -15.20 27.71
N TYR A 35 -38.14 -15.76 26.54
CA TYR A 35 -37.29 -16.74 25.90
C TYR A 35 -37.30 -16.55 24.38
N VAL A 36 -36.26 -17.07 23.75
CA VAL A 36 -36.10 -17.05 22.31
C VAL A 36 -36.24 -18.48 21.79
N THR A 37 -37.00 -18.66 20.72
CA THR A 37 -37.26 -19.99 20.12
C THR A 37 -37.08 -19.95 18.62
N THR A 38 -36.75 -21.10 18.03
CA THR A 38 -36.77 -21.30 16.56
C THR A 38 -38.13 -21.78 16.05
N SER A 39 -39.05 -22.15 16.94
CA SER A 39 -40.42 -22.53 16.59
C SER A 39 -41.23 -21.30 16.16
N GLY A 40 -42.13 -21.48 15.19
CA GLY A 40 -43.03 -20.43 14.71
C GLY A 40 -44.19 -20.10 15.67
N HIS A 41 -44.18 -20.64 16.89
CA HIS A 41 -45.23 -20.48 17.90
C HIS A 41 -44.62 -20.43 19.31
N CYS A 42 -45.24 -19.70 20.25
CA CYS A 42 -44.81 -19.66 21.65
C CYS A 42 -45.58 -20.65 22.56
N TYR A 43 -46.44 -21.50 21.99
CA TYR A 43 -47.34 -22.39 22.73
C TYR A 43 -46.88 -23.84 22.61
N GLY A 44 -46.50 -24.47 23.73
CA GLY A 44 -46.13 -25.88 23.79
C GLY A 44 -44.80 -26.17 24.48
N ARG A 45 -44.52 -27.47 24.66
CA ARG A 45 -43.28 -28.02 25.20
C ARG A 45 -42.18 -28.01 24.11
N ASP A 46 -41.84 -26.83 23.60
CA ASP A 46 -40.77 -26.68 22.59
C ASP A 46 -39.40 -27.03 23.19
N LEU A 47 -38.65 -27.90 22.52
CA LEU A 47 -37.30 -28.31 22.93
C LEU A 47 -36.22 -27.23 22.69
N ASN A 48 -36.50 -26.21 21.87
CA ASN A 48 -35.53 -25.20 21.43
C ASN A 48 -35.72 -23.84 22.11
N LYS A 49 -36.04 -23.84 23.40
CA LYS A 49 -36.17 -22.60 24.20
C LYS A 49 -34.80 -22.18 24.71
N HIS A 50 -34.34 -21.02 24.27
CA HIS A 50 -33.13 -20.36 24.79
C HIS A 50 -33.56 -19.31 25.82
N PRO A 51 -33.19 -19.46 27.10
CA PRO A 51 -33.58 -18.53 28.14
C PRO A 51 -32.86 -17.18 27.96
N VAL A 52 -33.55 -16.13 28.37
CA VAL A 52 -33.06 -14.75 28.27
C VAL A 52 -33.17 -14.07 29.63
N GLN A 53 -32.12 -13.38 30.04
CA GLN A 53 -32.07 -12.61 31.27
C GLN A 53 -32.57 -11.18 30.99
N LEU A 54 -33.50 -10.73 31.83
CA LEU A 54 -34.01 -9.37 31.78
C LEU A 54 -33.27 -8.57 32.86
N GLU A 55 -32.41 -7.64 32.47
CA GLU A 55 -31.77 -6.73 33.40
C GLU A 55 -32.64 -5.49 33.62
N PRO A 56 -32.86 -5.08 34.89
CA PRO A 56 -33.59 -3.85 35.19
C PRO A 56 -32.74 -2.64 34.77
N VAL A 57 -33.32 -1.74 33.96
CA VAL A 57 -32.70 -0.44 33.67
C VAL A 57 -32.91 0.47 34.89
N LEU A 58 -31.82 1.03 35.39
CA LEU A 58 -31.70 1.78 36.66
C LEU A 58 -32.49 3.12 36.74
N GLU A 59 -33.24 3.49 35.71
CA GLU A 59 -34.00 4.75 35.70
C GLU A 59 -35.48 4.52 36.00
N LYS A 60 -35.96 5.16 37.08
CA LYS A 60 -37.33 5.05 37.62
C LYS A 60 -38.46 5.52 36.69
N ASN A 61 -38.17 6.00 35.48
CA ASN A 61 -39.16 6.43 34.48
C ASN A 61 -38.90 5.87 33.06
N SER A 62 -37.96 4.93 32.92
CA SER A 62 -37.53 4.50 31.59
C SER A 62 -38.39 3.34 31.06
N THR A 63 -38.95 3.55 29.87
CA THR A 63 -39.71 2.59 29.08
C THR A 63 -38.78 1.59 28.38
N ALA A 64 -37.71 1.13 29.04
CA ALA A 64 -36.70 0.27 28.42
C ALA A 64 -36.20 -0.77 29.41
N ARG A 65 -36.00 -2.00 28.94
CA ARG A 65 -35.28 -3.06 29.67
C ARG A 65 -34.15 -3.57 28.79
N ASN A 66 -32.98 -3.77 29.40
CA ASN A 66 -31.86 -4.43 28.72
C ASN A 66 -32.08 -5.93 28.80
N VAL A 67 -31.84 -6.62 27.70
CA VAL A 67 -32.15 -8.03 27.58
C VAL A 67 -30.92 -8.76 27.08
N THR A 68 -30.37 -9.58 27.96
CA THR A 68 -29.15 -10.36 27.77
C THR A 68 -29.50 -11.81 27.51
N ILE A 69 -29.10 -12.33 26.35
CA ILE A 69 -29.36 -13.73 26.01
C ILE A 69 -28.32 -14.59 26.71
N ILE A 70 -28.77 -15.58 27.49
CA ILE A 70 -27.93 -16.36 28.40
C ILE A 70 -27.12 -17.43 27.63
N LYS A 71 -27.51 -17.76 26.40
CA LYS A 71 -26.94 -18.87 25.64
C LYS A 71 -26.65 -18.47 24.20
N ASP A 72 -25.44 -18.78 23.73
CA ASP A 72 -25.01 -18.56 22.35
C ASP A 72 -26.02 -19.18 21.38
N LEU A 73 -26.59 -18.32 20.53
CA LEU A 73 -27.53 -18.70 19.48
C LEU A 73 -26.76 -19.28 18.29
N GLU A 74 -27.34 -20.30 17.65
CA GLU A 74 -26.75 -20.88 16.46
C GLU A 74 -26.84 -19.92 15.26
N LYS A 75 -25.74 -19.78 14.53
CA LYS A 75 -25.65 -18.91 13.36
C LYS A 75 -26.57 -19.40 12.24
N ASN A 76 -27.08 -18.46 11.44
CA ASN A 76 -27.96 -18.67 10.27
C ASN A 76 -29.37 -19.23 10.56
N LYS A 77 -29.79 -19.26 11.82
CA LYS A 77 -31.17 -19.58 12.19
C LYS A 77 -32.00 -18.33 12.43
N ILE A 78 -33.28 -18.43 12.13
CA ILE A 78 -34.27 -17.39 12.45
C ILE A 78 -34.81 -17.70 13.83
N TYR A 79 -34.69 -16.71 14.71
CA TYR A 79 -35.21 -16.78 16.05
C TYR A 79 -36.41 -15.86 16.22
N HIS A 80 -37.36 -16.31 17.04
CA HIS A 80 -38.58 -15.62 17.44
C HIS A 80 -38.52 -15.33 18.95
N PHE A 81 -38.93 -14.12 19.34
CA PHE A 81 -38.96 -13.71 20.74
C PHE A 81 -40.34 -13.94 21.34
N CYS A 82 -40.38 -14.65 22.47
CA CYS A 82 -41.59 -14.96 23.23
C CYS A 82 -41.48 -14.35 24.62
N ALA A 83 -42.53 -13.66 25.08
CA ALA A 83 -42.59 -13.11 26.43
C ALA A 83 -43.94 -13.43 27.09
N ASP A 84 -43.88 -13.71 28.39
CA ASP A 84 -45.04 -14.03 29.23
C ASP A 84 -45.46 -12.79 30.05
N ASP A 85 -46.74 -12.43 29.96
CA ASP A 85 -47.34 -11.25 30.59
C ASP A 85 -48.13 -11.67 31.84
N LEU A 86 -47.87 -11.01 32.97
CA LEU A 86 -48.30 -11.42 34.32
C LEU A 86 -49.82 -11.21 34.61
N GLY A 87 -50.68 -11.18 33.59
CA GLY A 87 -52.11 -10.87 33.73
C GLY A 87 -53.07 -11.87 33.12
N ASN A 88 -52.70 -12.59 32.05
CA ASN A 88 -53.66 -13.41 31.27
C ASN A 88 -53.10 -14.72 30.71
N HIS A 89 -51.86 -15.14 31.00
CA HIS A 89 -51.21 -16.30 30.35
C HIS A 89 -51.28 -16.27 28.80
N GLU A 90 -51.48 -15.08 28.21
CA GLU A 90 -51.39 -14.88 26.77
C GLU A 90 -49.93 -14.61 26.41
N PHE A 91 -49.32 -15.52 25.66
CA PHE A 91 -47.98 -15.29 25.12
C PHE A 91 -48.08 -14.21 24.05
N LEU A 92 -47.40 -13.08 24.28
CA LEU A 92 -47.29 -12.01 23.29
C LEU A 92 -46.41 -12.51 22.14
N PHE A 93 -47.06 -13.03 21.09
CA PHE A 93 -46.40 -13.48 19.87
C PHE A 93 -46.23 -12.29 18.92
N SER A 94 -44.98 -11.92 18.61
CA SER A 94 -44.77 -10.97 17.53
C SER A 94 -44.48 -11.71 16.21
N TYR A 95 -45.35 -11.47 15.24
CA TYR A 95 -45.45 -12.22 13.99
C TYR A 95 -44.33 -11.91 12.96
N ARG A 96 -43.35 -11.05 13.28
CA ARG A 96 -42.29 -10.67 12.34
C ARG A 96 -40.90 -11.00 12.87
N GLN A 97 -40.19 -11.85 12.12
CA GLN A 97 -38.79 -12.29 12.22
C GLN A 97 -37.92 -11.44 13.16
N PHE A 98 -37.41 -12.04 14.24
CA PHE A 98 -36.72 -11.28 15.29
C PHE A 98 -35.21 -11.23 15.16
N VAL A 99 -34.56 -12.31 14.73
CA VAL A 99 -33.10 -12.28 14.57
C VAL A 99 -32.71 -13.30 13.51
N LYS A 100 -32.19 -12.85 12.37
CA LYS A 100 -31.30 -13.70 11.58
C LYS A 100 -29.92 -13.43 12.18
N VAL A 101 -29.39 -14.39 12.94
CA VAL A 101 -27.99 -14.34 13.37
C VAL A 101 -27.20 -14.59 12.09
N GLU A 102 -26.96 -13.54 11.31
CA GLU A 102 -26.04 -13.66 10.20
C GLU A 102 -24.69 -13.98 10.80
N SER A 103 -24.16 -15.11 10.37
CA SER A 103 -22.74 -15.37 10.50
C SER A 103 -22.05 -14.21 9.79
N GLU A 104 -21.57 -13.22 10.54
CA GLU A 104 -20.39 -12.50 10.12
C GLU A 104 -19.28 -13.54 10.18
N SER A 105 -19.20 -14.30 9.09
CA SER A 105 -18.11 -15.21 8.86
C SER A 105 -16.89 -14.33 8.72
N THR A 106 -16.18 -14.11 9.82
CA THR A 106 -14.74 -13.86 9.84
C THR A 106 -13.97 -15.09 9.31
N THR A 107 -14.54 -15.85 8.39
CA THR A 107 -13.75 -16.57 7.40
C THR A 107 -13.13 -15.48 6.55
N ALA A 108 -11.84 -15.22 6.74
CA ALA A 108 -11.05 -14.36 5.89
C ALA A 108 -11.41 -14.69 4.43
N LYS A 109 -12.21 -13.82 3.80
CA LYS A 109 -12.53 -13.98 2.39
C LYS A 109 -11.24 -13.74 1.65
N LEU A 110 -10.63 -14.83 1.22
CA LEU A 110 -9.54 -14.82 0.28
C LEU A 110 -10.04 -14.06 -0.96
N TYR A 111 -9.42 -12.93 -1.32
CA TYR A 111 -9.88 -12.11 -2.46
C TYR A 111 -9.94 -12.93 -3.75
N PHE A 112 -9.05 -13.91 -3.89
CA PHE A 112 -8.94 -14.85 -4.99
C PHE A 112 -8.63 -16.25 -4.46
N PRO A 113 -8.94 -17.35 -5.17
CA PRO A 113 -8.50 -18.69 -4.78
C PRO A 113 -6.96 -18.76 -4.69
N LEU A 114 -6.43 -19.56 -3.75
CA LEU A 114 -4.99 -19.67 -3.46
C LEU A 114 -4.13 -19.91 -4.72
N PHE A 115 -4.63 -20.72 -5.65
CA PHE A 115 -3.96 -21.05 -6.91
C PHE A 115 -3.75 -19.83 -7.83
N ILE A 116 -4.56 -18.78 -7.71
CA ILE A 116 -4.42 -17.52 -8.46
C ILE A 116 -3.62 -16.51 -7.63
N GLN A 117 -3.81 -16.49 -6.32
CA GLN A 117 -3.17 -15.51 -5.45
C GLN A 117 -1.66 -15.68 -5.35
N ILE A 118 -1.16 -16.92 -5.22
CA ILE A 118 0.29 -17.19 -5.15
C ILE A 118 1.05 -16.72 -6.41
N PRO A 119 0.66 -17.11 -7.64
CA PRO A 119 1.36 -16.62 -8.83
C PRO A 119 1.18 -15.12 -9.02
N LEU A 120 0.03 -14.55 -8.66
CA LEU A 120 -0.18 -13.10 -8.70
C LEU A 120 0.80 -12.35 -7.78
N VAL A 121 0.98 -12.82 -6.54
CA VAL A 121 1.96 -12.27 -5.58
C VAL A 121 3.38 -12.40 -6.13
N ALA A 122 3.73 -13.53 -6.76
CA ALA A 122 5.05 -13.72 -7.35
C ALA A 122 5.31 -12.72 -8.50
N ILE A 123 4.33 -12.51 -9.39
CA ILE A 123 4.43 -11.54 -10.50
C ILE A 123 4.55 -10.11 -9.96
N LEU A 124 3.77 -9.76 -8.93
CA LEU A 124 3.85 -8.47 -8.25
C LEU A 124 5.22 -8.26 -7.60
N ALA A 125 5.77 -9.29 -6.94
CA ALA A 125 7.10 -9.23 -6.32
C ALA A 125 8.21 -8.97 -7.35
N VAL A 126 8.18 -9.64 -8.51
CA VAL A 126 9.13 -9.40 -9.60
C VAL A 126 8.95 -7.99 -10.18
N SER A 127 7.72 -7.51 -10.29
CA SER A 127 7.43 -6.15 -10.79
C SER A 127 7.91 -5.07 -9.82
N SER A 128 7.69 -5.25 -8.51
CA SER A 128 8.22 -4.39 -7.44
C SER A 128 9.75 -4.35 -7.49
N ALA A 129 10.38 -5.53 -7.52
CA ALA A 129 11.82 -5.67 -7.70
C ALA A 129 12.37 -4.89 -8.89
N LEU A 130 11.67 -4.98 -10.01
CA LEU A 130 12.06 -4.26 -11.21
C LEU A 130 11.95 -2.75 -11.04
N PHE A 131 10.85 -2.22 -10.49
CA PHE A 131 10.68 -0.77 -10.32
C PHE A 131 11.68 -0.19 -9.32
N SER A 132 11.85 -0.85 -8.18
CA SER A 132 12.82 -0.45 -7.17
C SER A 132 14.24 -0.43 -7.73
N GLY A 133 14.62 -1.48 -8.48
CA GLY A 133 15.93 -1.56 -9.13
C GLY A 133 16.13 -0.52 -10.23
N LEU A 134 15.14 -0.32 -11.10
CA LEU A 134 15.18 0.67 -12.17
C LEU A 134 15.27 2.10 -11.66
N ASN A 135 14.73 2.40 -10.46
CA ASN A 135 14.83 3.72 -9.88
C ASN A 135 16.29 4.16 -9.74
N ILE A 136 17.10 3.37 -9.02
CA ILE A 136 18.53 3.66 -8.87
C ILE A 136 19.29 3.39 -10.18
N GLY A 137 18.93 2.32 -10.89
CA GLY A 137 19.60 1.92 -12.12
C GLY A 137 19.51 2.98 -13.22
N LEU A 138 18.36 3.60 -13.44
CA LEU A 138 18.19 4.62 -14.47
C LEU A 138 18.61 6.00 -13.99
N MET A 139 18.32 6.36 -12.74
CA MET A 139 18.66 7.69 -12.22
C MET A 139 20.18 7.87 -12.02
N SER A 140 20.92 6.79 -11.74
CA SER A 140 22.40 6.83 -11.66
C SER A 140 23.09 7.05 -13.01
N LEU A 141 22.38 6.83 -14.13
CA LEU A 141 22.92 7.10 -15.45
C LEU A 141 22.65 8.56 -15.84
N SER A 142 23.72 9.36 -15.96
CA SER A 142 23.61 10.74 -16.43
C SER A 142 23.39 10.81 -17.94
N VAL A 143 22.67 11.85 -18.39
CA VAL A 143 22.36 12.07 -19.82
C VAL A 143 23.65 12.20 -20.62
N SER A 144 24.64 12.94 -20.10
CA SER A 144 25.97 13.09 -20.69
C SER A 144 26.70 11.75 -20.86
N SER A 145 26.63 10.88 -19.85
CA SER A 145 27.23 9.54 -19.91
C SER A 145 26.58 8.68 -20.98
N LEU A 146 25.25 8.72 -21.12
CA LEU A 146 24.54 8.03 -22.20
C LEU A 146 24.97 8.54 -23.58
N GLU A 147 25.06 9.86 -23.76
CA GLU A 147 25.48 10.45 -25.04
C GLU A 147 26.89 10.04 -25.45
N LEU A 148 27.81 9.93 -24.48
CA LEU A 148 29.16 9.41 -24.71
C LEU A 148 29.14 7.94 -25.13
N ILE A 149 28.37 7.10 -24.44
CA ILE A 149 28.22 5.66 -24.79
C ILE A 149 27.66 5.51 -26.22
N ILE A 150 26.69 6.34 -26.60
CA ILE A 150 26.11 6.32 -27.96
C ILE A 150 27.15 6.64 -29.04
N LYS A 151 28.11 7.52 -28.74
CA LYS A 151 29.14 7.94 -29.70
C LYS A 151 30.32 6.96 -29.78
N HIS A 152 30.72 6.37 -28.66
CA HIS A 152 32.00 5.65 -28.54
C HIS A 152 31.88 4.13 -28.36
N ASP A 153 30.75 3.60 -27.90
CA ASP A 153 30.58 2.15 -27.67
C ASP A 153 29.52 1.54 -28.58
N GLU A 154 29.95 0.88 -29.66
CA GLU A 154 29.06 0.25 -30.64
C GLU A 154 28.17 -0.86 -30.04
N ARG A 155 28.66 -1.58 -29.02
CA ARG A 155 27.92 -2.70 -28.41
C ARG A 155 26.78 -2.18 -27.54
N GLN A 156 27.02 -1.12 -26.78
CA GLN A 156 26.04 -0.55 -25.86
C GLN A 156 25.21 0.59 -26.46
N ARG A 157 25.59 1.10 -27.65
CA ARG A 157 24.90 2.18 -28.36
C ARG A 157 23.38 1.97 -28.47
N LYS A 158 22.93 0.77 -28.84
CA LYS A 158 21.50 0.46 -28.98
C LYS A 158 20.75 0.59 -27.65
N TYR A 159 21.35 0.15 -26.54
CA TYR A 159 20.74 0.23 -25.21
C TYR A 159 20.66 1.68 -24.73
N ALA A 160 21.72 2.46 -24.91
CA ALA A 160 21.75 3.87 -24.53
C ALA A 160 20.76 4.72 -25.35
N GLN A 161 20.66 4.50 -26.67
CA GLN A 161 19.68 5.21 -27.51
C GLN A 161 18.23 4.96 -27.07
N ASN A 162 17.91 3.75 -26.62
CA ASN A 162 16.57 3.39 -26.17
C ASN A 162 16.18 4.09 -24.86
N ILE A 163 17.13 4.28 -23.94
CA ILE A 163 16.87 4.85 -22.61
C ILE A 163 16.97 6.38 -22.60
N LEU A 164 17.80 6.96 -23.47
CA LEU A 164 18.02 8.41 -23.56
C LEU A 164 16.74 9.26 -23.51
N PRO A 165 15.67 8.98 -24.29
CA PRO A 165 14.45 9.79 -24.24
C PRO A 165 13.71 9.69 -22.90
N LEU A 166 13.81 8.56 -22.20
CA LEU A 166 13.21 8.42 -20.86
C LEU A 166 13.99 9.23 -19.82
N ARG A 167 15.33 9.19 -19.88
CA ARG A 167 16.19 9.89 -18.90
C ARG A 167 16.18 11.40 -19.07
N LYS A 168 15.96 11.92 -20.29
CA LYS A 168 15.80 13.36 -20.55
C LYS A 168 14.68 13.99 -19.73
N ASN A 169 13.62 13.24 -19.44
CA ASN A 169 12.54 13.66 -18.55
C ASN A 169 12.70 12.99 -17.17
N GLY A 170 13.84 13.21 -16.53
CA GLY A 170 14.22 12.48 -15.31
C GLY A 170 13.24 12.64 -14.16
N ASN A 171 12.73 13.84 -13.91
CA ASN A 171 11.72 14.09 -12.88
C ASN A 171 10.41 13.32 -13.13
N LEU A 172 9.94 13.24 -14.38
CA LEU A 172 8.76 12.44 -14.74
C LEU A 172 9.01 10.94 -14.57
N LEU A 173 10.19 10.47 -14.97
CA LEU A 173 10.61 9.08 -14.82
C LEU A 173 10.68 8.69 -13.33
N LEU A 174 11.31 9.53 -12.51
CA LEU A 174 11.43 9.37 -11.06
C LEU A 174 10.04 9.26 -10.42
N CYS A 175 9.15 10.22 -10.67
CA CYS A 175 7.80 10.20 -10.11
C CYS A 175 7.02 8.95 -10.53
N THR A 176 7.09 8.58 -11.81
CA THR A 176 6.43 7.37 -12.34
C THR A 176 6.91 6.11 -11.62
N ILE A 177 8.23 5.90 -11.54
CA ILE A 177 8.81 4.69 -10.96
C ILE A 177 8.51 4.62 -9.46
N LEU A 178 8.60 5.74 -8.75
CA LEU A 178 8.27 5.79 -7.32
C LEU A 178 6.81 5.46 -7.06
N ILE A 179 5.88 6.09 -7.79
CA ILE A 179 4.44 5.82 -7.66
C ILE A 179 4.14 4.35 -7.97
N GLY A 180 4.70 3.82 -9.06
CA GLY A 180 4.54 2.41 -9.45
C GLY A 180 5.07 1.45 -8.38
N ASN A 181 6.26 1.71 -7.84
CA ASN A 181 6.85 0.91 -6.78
C ASN A 181 5.99 0.91 -5.52
N THR A 182 5.59 2.09 -5.04
CA THR A 182 4.73 2.21 -3.86
C THR A 182 3.38 1.54 -4.07
N PHE A 183 2.79 1.67 -5.26
CA PHE A 183 1.52 1.01 -5.57
C PHE A 183 1.63 -0.51 -5.54
N VAL A 184 2.62 -1.09 -6.22
CA VAL A 184 2.84 -2.55 -6.25
C VAL A 184 3.17 -3.07 -4.85
N ASN A 185 4.00 -2.36 -4.08
CA ASN A 185 4.33 -2.74 -2.71
C ASN A 185 3.09 -2.78 -1.81
N ASN A 186 2.20 -1.79 -1.90
CA ASN A 186 0.94 -1.79 -1.16
C ASN A 186 0.02 -2.94 -1.58
N CYS A 187 -0.13 -3.20 -2.88
CA CYS A 187 -0.89 -4.34 -3.37
C CYS A 187 -0.31 -5.68 -2.87
N GLN A 188 1.00 -5.83 -2.88
CA GLN A 188 1.69 -7.03 -2.41
C GLN A 188 1.49 -7.23 -0.90
N THR A 189 1.62 -6.18 -0.09
CA THR A 189 1.35 -6.23 1.36
C THR A 189 -0.08 -6.66 1.65
N LEU A 190 -1.07 -6.09 0.95
CA LEU A 190 -2.49 -6.44 1.13
C LEU A 190 -2.80 -7.90 0.75
N LEU A 191 -2.18 -8.41 -0.32
CA LEU A 191 -2.37 -9.80 -0.73
C LEU A 191 -1.66 -10.77 0.21
N LEU A 192 -0.46 -10.44 0.67
CA LEU A 192 0.28 -11.27 1.64
C LEU A 192 -0.40 -11.27 3.01
N SER A 193 -0.86 -10.12 3.51
CA SER A 193 -1.57 -10.04 4.79
C SER A 193 -2.85 -10.86 4.78
N ASN A 194 -3.58 -10.90 3.66
CA ASN A 194 -4.74 -11.78 3.51
C ASN A 194 -4.31 -13.27 3.56
N LEU A 195 -3.21 -13.66 2.91
CA LEU A 195 -2.70 -15.05 3.00
C LEU A 195 -2.39 -15.44 4.45
N PHE A 196 -1.70 -14.58 5.21
CA PHE A 196 -1.35 -14.86 6.61
C PHE A 196 -2.56 -14.94 7.53
N ASN A 197 -3.60 -14.14 7.29
CA ASN A 197 -4.84 -14.18 8.07
C ASN A 197 -5.64 -15.50 7.93
N ASN A 198 -5.30 -16.34 6.94
CA ASN A 198 -5.91 -17.65 6.75
C ASN A 198 -5.16 -18.78 7.47
N LEU A 199 -3.96 -18.53 7.99
CA LEU A 199 -3.30 -19.48 8.87
C LEU A 199 -4.02 -19.43 10.23
N GLN A 200 -4.65 -20.54 10.63
CA GLN A 200 -5.33 -20.72 11.92
C GLN A 200 -4.31 -20.73 13.07
N LEU A 201 -3.67 -19.60 13.33
CA LEU A 201 -2.70 -19.39 14.37
C LEU A 201 -3.29 -18.50 15.48
N GLU A 202 -2.66 -18.50 16.66
CA GLU A 202 -3.02 -17.63 17.78
C GLU A 202 -3.13 -16.14 17.35
N ALA A 203 -4.19 -15.45 17.77
CA ALA A 203 -4.57 -14.13 17.26
C ALA A 203 -3.48 -13.06 17.41
N HIS A 204 -2.74 -13.07 18.52
CA HIS A 204 -1.64 -12.12 18.77
C HIS A 204 -0.43 -12.37 17.87
N LEU A 205 -0.12 -13.63 17.59
CA LEU A 205 1.00 -14.02 16.75
C LEU A 205 0.69 -13.75 15.26
N MET A 206 -0.57 -13.95 14.85
CA MET A 206 -1.04 -13.68 13.50
C MET A 206 -0.85 -12.21 13.09
N MET A 207 -1.16 -11.26 13.98
CA MET A 207 -1.00 -9.83 13.69
C MET A 207 0.47 -9.46 13.44
N LEU A 208 1.38 -9.93 14.28
CA LEU A 208 2.81 -9.62 14.16
C LEU A 208 3.41 -10.21 12.88
N LEU A 209 3.14 -11.49 12.60
CA LEU A 209 3.62 -12.13 11.37
C LEU A 209 3.03 -11.48 10.11
N SER A 210 1.75 -11.10 10.13
CA SER A 210 1.09 -10.48 8.98
C SER A 210 1.64 -9.11 8.62
N ILE A 211 2.32 -8.42 9.54
CA ILE A 211 2.95 -7.11 9.29
C ILE A 211 4.45 -7.28 8.99
N ILE A 212 5.16 -8.03 9.83
CA ILE A 212 6.63 -8.12 9.77
C ILE A 212 7.05 -8.95 8.55
N THR A 213 6.39 -10.08 8.29
CA THR A 213 6.81 -11.01 7.24
C THR A 213 6.69 -10.39 5.84
N PRO A 214 5.57 -9.76 5.43
CA PRO A 214 5.50 -9.10 4.12
C PRO A 214 6.51 -7.97 3.99
N SER A 215 6.69 -7.16 5.03
CA SER A 215 7.64 -6.04 5.04
C SER A 215 9.08 -6.52 4.83
N ALA A 216 9.49 -7.56 5.55
CA ALA A 216 10.83 -8.14 5.41
C ALA A 216 11.07 -8.72 4.00
N ILE A 217 10.07 -9.43 3.45
CA ILE A 217 10.15 -10.01 2.10
C ILE A 217 10.29 -8.91 1.05
N ILE A 218 9.46 -7.85 1.13
CA ILE A 218 9.50 -6.74 0.17
C ILE A 218 10.84 -6.01 0.25
N VAL A 219 11.33 -5.68 1.44
CA VAL A 219 12.60 -4.94 1.58
C VAL A 219 13.79 -5.77 1.08
N VAL A 220 13.92 -7.02 1.50
CA VAL A 220 15.12 -7.82 1.16
C VAL A 220 15.08 -8.27 -0.29
N ILE A 221 13.98 -8.88 -0.73
CA ILE A 221 13.87 -9.51 -2.05
C ILE A 221 13.39 -8.52 -3.10
N GLY A 222 12.49 -7.61 -2.74
CA GLY A 222 11.90 -6.61 -3.64
C GLY A 222 12.68 -5.30 -3.75
N GLU A 223 13.55 -4.94 -2.81
CA GLU A 223 14.25 -3.65 -2.87
C GLU A 223 15.77 -3.80 -2.87
N ILE A 224 16.35 -4.37 -1.81
CA ILE A 224 17.81 -4.37 -1.61
C ILE A 224 18.52 -5.18 -2.71
N LEU A 225 18.11 -6.42 -2.96
CA LEU A 225 18.76 -7.27 -3.96
C LEU A 225 18.63 -6.71 -5.39
N PRO A 226 17.44 -6.31 -5.86
CA PRO A 226 17.28 -5.77 -7.21
C PRO A 226 18.00 -4.44 -7.42
N GLN A 227 17.99 -3.56 -6.41
CA GLN A 227 18.72 -2.30 -6.46
C GLN A 227 20.23 -2.53 -6.59
N ALA A 228 20.80 -3.43 -5.78
CA ALA A 228 22.22 -3.76 -5.86
C ALA A 228 22.63 -4.30 -7.24
N LEU A 229 21.79 -5.12 -7.87
CA LEU A 229 22.02 -5.61 -9.24
C LEU A 229 21.91 -4.50 -10.28
N CYS A 230 20.91 -3.63 -10.18
CA CYS A 230 20.69 -2.55 -11.12
C CYS A 230 21.75 -1.45 -11.05
N CYS A 231 22.44 -1.27 -9.90
CA CYS A 231 23.61 -0.39 -9.82
C CYS A 231 24.74 -0.79 -10.79
N ARG A 232 24.86 -2.07 -11.14
CA ARG A 232 25.90 -2.56 -12.08
C ARG A 232 25.39 -2.76 -13.50
N TYR A 233 24.15 -3.21 -13.66
CA TYR A 233 23.58 -3.60 -14.94
C TYR A 233 22.41 -2.70 -15.40
N GLY A 234 22.28 -1.51 -14.82
CA GLY A 234 21.15 -0.59 -15.03
C GLY A 234 20.87 -0.27 -16.50
N LEU A 235 21.91 -0.07 -17.32
CA LEU A 235 21.73 0.21 -18.76
C LEU A 235 21.08 -0.96 -19.51
N ILE A 236 21.52 -2.19 -19.24
CA ILE A 236 21.03 -3.38 -19.95
C ILE A 236 19.60 -3.70 -19.48
N VAL A 237 19.38 -3.71 -18.16
CA VAL A 237 18.09 -4.01 -17.56
C VAL A 237 17.07 -2.96 -18.02
N GLY A 238 17.39 -1.68 -17.88
CA GLY A 238 16.53 -0.56 -18.29
C GLY A 238 16.19 -0.57 -19.78
N SER A 239 17.14 -0.92 -20.66
CA SER A 239 16.81 -1.00 -22.08
C SER A 239 15.93 -2.19 -22.41
N LYS A 240 16.09 -3.34 -21.73
CA LYS A 240 15.24 -4.51 -21.95
C LYS A 240 13.82 -4.29 -21.44
N THR A 241 13.66 -3.53 -20.36
CA THR A 241 12.38 -3.27 -19.71
C THR A 241 11.74 -1.97 -20.16
N ARG A 242 12.29 -1.30 -21.19
CA ARG A 242 11.79 -0.04 -21.75
C ARG A 242 10.28 -0.02 -21.97
N TYR A 243 9.72 -1.07 -22.57
CA TYR A 243 8.28 -1.11 -22.86
C TYR A 243 7.44 -1.13 -21.58
N ILE A 244 7.90 -1.82 -20.53
CA ILE A 244 7.24 -1.85 -19.22
C ILE A 244 7.28 -0.46 -18.58
N THR A 245 8.44 0.22 -18.64
CA THR A 245 8.59 1.58 -18.11
C THR A 245 7.69 2.56 -18.85
N ILE A 246 7.64 2.52 -20.18
CA ILE A 246 6.76 3.40 -20.97
C ILE A 246 5.30 3.12 -20.65
N PHE A 247 4.91 1.86 -20.56
CA PHE A 247 3.55 1.48 -20.17
C PHE A 247 3.17 2.07 -18.81
N MET A 248 4.07 1.99 -17.82
CA MET A 248 3.85 2.59 -16.51
C MET A 248 3.81 4.12 -16.53
N ILE A 249 4.63 4.77 -17.35
CA ILE A 249 4.55 6.23 -17.57
C ILE A 249 3.15 6.59 -18.09
N VAL A 250 2.64 5.85 -19.07
CA VAL A 250 1.31 6.11 -19.65
C VAL A 250 0.19 5.89 -18.63
N VAL A 251 0.23 4.78 -17.88
CA VAL A 251 -0.79 4.46 -16.87
C VAL A 251 -0.79 5.47 -15.73
N THR A 252 0.38 5.85 -15.23
CA THR A 252 0.49 6.79 -14.11
C THR A 252 0.51 8.25 -14.55
N PHE A 253 0.47 8.55 -15.85
CA PHE A 253 0.65 9.88 -16.43
C PHE A 253 -0.25 10.95 -15.78
N VAL A 254 -1.50 10.59 -15.49
CA VAL A 254 -2.50 11.46 -14.87
C VAL A 254 -2.01 12.03 -13.53
N VAL A 255 -1.24 11.25 -12.77
CA VAL A 255 -0.73 11.62 -11.44
C VAL A 255 0.75 12.02 -11.50
N SER A 256 1.56 11.32 -12.30
CA SER A 256 3.01 11.55 -12.36
C SER A 256 3.36 12.87 -13.06
N TYR A 257 2.57 13.30 -14.06
CA TYR A 257 2.80 14.57 -14.77
C TYR A 257 2.66 15.83 -13.89
N PRO A 258 1.56 16.03 -13.12
CA PRO A 258 1.47 17.19 -12.23
C PRO A 258 2.55 17.14 -11.14
N MET A 259 2.84 15.96 -10.58
CA MET A 259 3.90 15.80 -9.59
C MET A 259 5.28 16.15 -10.16
N SER A 260 5.58 15.72 -11.39
CA SER A 260 6.85 16.07 -12.04
C SER A 260 6.95 17.58 -12.31
N LYS A 261 5.83 18.24 -12.66
CA LYS A 261 5.83 19.70 -12.85
C LYS A 261 6.03 20.48 -11.56
N ILE A 262 5.48 20.01 -10.45
CA ILE A 262 5.76 20.57 -9.12
C ILE A 262 7.25 20.42 -8.80
N LEU A 263 7.83 19.25 -9.09
CA LEU A 263 9.25 18.98 -8.87
C LEU A 263 10.15 19.86 -9.76
N ASP A 264 9.81 20.01 -11.04
CA ASP A 264 10.48 20.90 -11.98
C ASP A 264 10.45 22.36 -11.49
N TRP A 265 9.35 22.78 -10.86
CA TRP A 265 9.22 24.14 -10.33
C TRP A 265 9.99 24.36 -9.03
N LEU A 266 10.01 23.36 -8.14
CA LEU A 266 10.65 23.46 -6.82
C LEU A 266 12.18 23.29 -6.88
N ILE A 267 12.66 22.31 -7.65
CA ILE A 267 14.07 21.92 -7.71
C ILE A 267 14.75 22.42 -9.00
N GLY A 268 13.96 22.63 -10.05
CA GLY A 268 14.47 22.90 -11.39
C GLY A 268 14.47 21.64 -12.26
N VAL A 269 14.53 21.88 -13.57
CA VAL A 269 14.62 20.80 -14.57
C VAL A 269 16.04 20.23 -14.54
N GLU A 270 16.17 18.90 -14.50
CA GLU A 270 17.46 18.22 -14.71
C GLU A 270 18.03 18.63 -16.08
N GLY A 271 18.97 19.58 -16.08
CA GLY A 271 19.68 20.06 -17.26
C GLY A 271 20.93 19.23 -17.58
N PRO A 272 21.56 19.43 -18.75
CA PRO A 272 22.84 18.83 -19.06
C PRO A 272 23.88 19.25 -18.02
N GLU A 273 24.63 18.28 -17.48
CA GLU A 273 25.70 18.53 -16.51
C GLU A 273 26.73 19.48 -17.12
N SER A 274 26.81 20.71 -16.62
CA SER A 274 27.87 21.64 -16.95
C SER A 274 29.04 21.42 -16.00
N PHE A 275 30.19 20.99 -16.52
CA PHE A 275 31.40 20.85 -15.73
C PHE A 275 32.13 22.19 -15.66
N ASP A 276 32.38 22.67 -14.45
CA ASP A 276 33.26 23.82 -14.25
C ASP A 276 34.72 23.46 -14.56
N LYS A 277 35.54 24.47 -14.91
CA LYS A 277 36.95 24.30 -15.24
C LYS A 277 37.75 23.65 -14.11
N GLU A 278 37.43 23.96 -12.85
CA GLU A 278 38.09 23.33 -11.70
C GLU A 278 37.78 21.84 -11.64
N MET A 279 36.51 21.46 -11.83
CA MET A 279 36.09 20.06 -11.86
C MET A 279 36.72 19.31 -13.04
N LEU A 280 36.79 19.90 -14.23
CA LEU A 280 37.48 19.32 -15.39
C LEU A 280 38.98 19.10 -15.11
N THR A 281 39.62 20.06 -14.44
CA THR A 281 41.02 19.95 -14.01
C THR A 281 41.20 18.74 -13.08
N HIS A 282 40.36 18.62 -12.05
CA HIS A 282 40.40 17.50 -11.12
C HIS A 282 40.14 16.15 -11.81
N ILE A 283 39.21 16.07 -12.75
CA ILE A 283 38.96 14.85 -13.53
C ILE A 283 40.21 14.44 -14.33
N VAL A 284 40.90 15.39 -14.95
CA VAL A 284 42.13 15.13 -15.72
C VAL A 284 43.25 14.64 -14.80
N GLU A 285 43.44 15.26 -13.64
CA GLU A 285 44.45 14.88 -12.64
C GLU A 285 44.16 13.47 -12.07
N MET A 286 42.92 13.18 -11.66
CA MET A 286 42.52 11.86 -11.15
C MET A 286 42.75 10.74 -12.16
N ASN A 287 42.49 10.97 -13.45
CA ASN A 287 42.75 9.97 -14.50
C ASN A 287 44.25 9.71 -14.70
N ALA A 288 45.08 10.74 -14.56
CA ALA A 288 46.53 10.63 -14.65
C ALA A 288 47.15 9.88 -13.46
N GLU A 289 46.61 10.09 -12.25
CA GLU A 289 47.01 9.37 -11.04
C GLU A 289 46.58 7.91 -11.06
N ALA A 290 45.36 7.63 -11.54
CA ALA A 290 44.85 6.27 -11.70
C ALA A 290 45.54 5.47 -12.82
N GLY A 291 46.41 6.11 -13.61
CA GLY A 291 47.09 5.47 -14.75
C GLY A 291 46.15 5.03 -15.88
N LYS A 292 44.91 5.54 -15.91
CA LYS A 292 43.89 5.14 -16.88
C LYS A 292 43.95 6.06 -18.10
N GLY A 293 44.74 5.67 -19.08
CA GLY A 293 44.71 6.26 -20.43
C GLY A 293 45.32 7.65 -20.59
N LEU A 294 45.84 8.28 -19.52
CA LEU A 294 46.45 9.60 -19.58
C LEU A 294 47.81 9.62 -18.84
N SER A 295 48.88 9.99 -19.54
CA SER A 295 50.20 10.20 -18.93
C SER A 295 50.21 11.48 -18.09
N LYS A 296 50.97 11.49 -16.98
CA LYS A 296 51.15 12.68 -16.13
C LYS A 296 51.62 13.91 -16.92
N ALA A 297 52.45 13.71 -17.95
CA ALA A 297 52.90 14.80 -18.82
C ALA A 297 51.75 15.39 -19.65
N THR A 298 50.93 14.54 -20.26
CA THR A 298 49.75 14.94 -21.06
C THR A 298 48.69 15.60 -20.19
N ALA A 299 48.46 15.07 -18.99
CA ALA A 299 47.56 15.67 -18.01
C ALA A 299 47.99 17.09 -17.63
N ASN A 300 49.28 17.28 -17.32
CA ASN A 300 49.83 18.59 -17.01
C ASN A 300 49.68 19.58 -18.18
N LEU A 301 49.81 19.13 -19.43
CA LEU A 301 49.56 19.98 -20.60
C LEU A 301 48.08 20.40 -20.71
N LEU A 302 47.15 19.46 -20.52
CA LEU A 302 45.71 19.75 -20.54
C LEU A 302 45.30 20.70 -19.43
N VAL A 303 45.78 20.48 -18.19
CA VAL A 303 45.53 21.37 -17.05
C VAL A 303 46.08 22.76 -17.31
N ARG A 304 47.27 22.87 -17.90
CA ARG A 304 47.86 24.16 -18.28
C ARG A 304 47.03 24.87 -19.36
N ALA A 305 46.52 24.14 -20.34
CA ALA A 305 45.65 24.69 -21.38
C ALA A 305 44.29 25.16 -20.81
N LEU A 306 43.68 24.39 -19.92
CA LEU A 306 42.43 24.75 -19.24
C LEU A 306 42.59 26.02 -18.39
N LYS A 307 43.73 26.18 -17.71
CA LYS A 307 44.06 27.34 -16.87
C LYS A 307 44.70 28.52 -17.65
N TYR A 308 44.81 28.41 -18.97
CA TYR A 308 45.52 29.39 -19.80
C TYR A 308 44.88 30.78 -19.70
N ASN A 309 43.56 30.87 -19.81
CA ASN A 309 42.87 32.16 -19.91
C ASN A 309 42.85 32.98 -18.60
N GLU A 310 43.05 32.33 -17.44
CA GLU A 310 43.02 33.00 -16.12
C GLU A 310 44.39 33.46 -15.64
N LYS A 311 45.45 32.76 -16.02
CA LYS A 311 46.80 32.99 -15.47
C LYS A 311 47.73 33.75 -16.41
N VAL A 312 47.35 33.90 -17.67
CA VAL A 312 48.22 34.43 -18.72
C VAL A 312 47.72 35.82 -19.13
N THR A 313 48.23 36.85 -18.45
CA THR A 313 48.10 38.25 -18.89
C THR A 313 49.22 38.57 -19.88
N VAL A 314 48.98 39.48 -20.83
CA VAL A 314 49.98 39.91 -21.85
C VAL A 314 51.31 40.30 -21.20
N ARG A 315 51.24 40.99 -20.06
CA ARG A 315 52.39 41.39 -19.24
C ARG A 315 53.29 40.20 -18.81
N ARG A 316 52.73 39.00 -18.69
CA ARG A 316 53.41 37.80 -18.20
C ARG A 316 54.06 36.97 -19.31
N ILE A 317 53.72 37.23 -20.57
CA ILE A 317 54.21 36.51 -21.76
C ILE A 317 55.13 37.35 -22.63
N MET A 318 55.09 38.68 -22.51
CA MET A 318 55.98 39.57 -23.25
C MET A 318 57.43 39.38 -22.80
N THR A 319 58.35 39.41 -23.76
CA THR A 319 59.79 39.48 -23.48
C THR A 319 60.09 40.87 -22.90
N PRO A 320 60.67 40.96 -21.68
CA PRO A 320 61.07 42.25 -21.14
C PRO A 320 62.15 42.86 -22.04
N ILE A 321 61.99 44.14 -22.37
CA ILE A 321 63.07 44.93 -22.95
C ILE A 321 64.06 45.19 -21.82
N GLU A 322 65.15 44.42 -21.78
CA GLU A 322 66.34 44.77 -21.03
C GLU A 322 67.10 45.86 -21.78
N LYS A 323 67.56 46.88 -21.05
CA LYS A 323 68.40 47.98 -21.52
C LYS A 323 69.87 47.64 -21.27
#